data_AF-A0A6I5P187-F1
#
_entry.id   AF-A0A6I5P187-F1
#
_cell.length_a   1.000
_cell.length_b   1.000
_cell.length_c   1.000
_cell.angle_alpha   90.00
_cell.angle_beta   90.00
_cell.angle_gamma   90.00
#
_symmetry.space_group_name_H-M   'P 1'
#
loop_
_entity.id
_entity.type
_entity.pdbx_description
1 polymer ?
#
loop_
_entity_poly.entity_id
_entity_poly.type
_entity_poly.pdbx_seq_one_letter_code
_entity_poly.pdbx_strand_id
1 'polypeptide(L)'
;MAPLTYGGYCNRLVFETWLEEQLLPALPYGSVIICDNDPFHKGGRIEALIQQAGCDLLYLLPDSPDLNPIVGEAFPKGTSGVRFEEPDAKTDSI
;
A
#
# COMPACT_ATOMS: atom_id res chain seq x y z
N MET A 1 9.10 -3.36 -12.10
CA MET A 1 7.64 -3.56 -12.24
C MET A 1 6.98 -2.21 -12.10
N ALA A 2 6.05 -1.86 -12.99
CA ALA A 2 5.35 -0.57 -12.99
C ALA A 2 4.18 -0.57 -11.98
N PRO A 3 3.83 0.59 -11.39
CA PRO A 3 2.74 0.67 -10.42
C PRO A 3 1.37 0.52 -11.09
N LEU A 4 0.44 -0.17 -10.41
CA LEU A 4 -0.96 -0.22 -10.81
C LEU A 4 -1.56 1.18 -10.62
N THR A 5 -1.99 1.80 -11.71
CA THR A 5 -2.65 3.12 -11.67
C THR A 5 -4.16 2.92 -11.69
N TYR A 6 -4.84 3.35 -10.64
CA TYR A 6 -6.30 3.31 -10.56
C TYR A 6 -6.90 4.72 -10.75
N GLY A 7 -7.93 4.83 -11.58
CA GLY A 7 -8.66 6.08 -11.77
C GLY A 7 -9.72 6.26 -10.69
N GLY A 8 -9.47 7.15 -9.72
CA GLY A 8 -10.39 7.47 -8.62
C GLY A 8 -9.77 7.31 -7.24
N TYR A 9 -10.60 7.29 -6.19
CA TYR A 9 -10.14 7.08 -4.82
C TYR A 9 -9.82 5.60 -4.58
N CYS A 10 -8.69 5.33 -3.93
CA CYS A 10 -8.44 4.01 -3.38
C CYS A 10 -9.48 3.74 -2.29
N ASN A 11 -10.24 2.66 -2.47
CA ASN A 11 -11.19 2.16 -1.48
C ASN A 11 -10.86 0.70 -1.19
N ARG A 12 -11.55 0.14 -0.20
CA ARG A 12 -11.31 -1.23 0.23
C ARG A 12 -11.38 -2.26 -0.89
N LEU A 13 -12.34 -2.15 -1.81
CA LEU A 13 -12.47 -3.11 -2.89
C LEU A 13 -11.25 -3.06 -3.82
N VAL A 14 -10.79 -1.86 -4.16
CA VAL A 14 -9.56 -1.66 -4.97
C VAL A 14 -8.34 -2.24 -4.25
N PHE A 15 -8.24 -2.01 -2.94
CA PHE A 15 -7.15 -2.54 -2.14
C PHE A 15 -7.18 -4.07 -2.05
N GLU A 16 -8.35 -4.67 -1.82
CA GLU A 16 -8.53 -6.13 -1.80
C GLU A 16 -8.15 -6.77 -3.14
N THR A 17 -8.58 -6.18 -4.27
CA THR A 17 -8.21 -6.66 -5.61
C THR A 17 -6.70 -6.56 -5.83
N TRP A 18 -6.08 -5.43 -5.50
CA TRP A 18 -4.63 -5.29 -5.63
C TRP A 18 -3.86 -6.29 -4.73
N LEU A 19 -4.34 -6.49 -3.51
CA LEU A 19 -3.74 -7.43 -2.56
C LEU A 19 -3.78 -8.87 -3.12
N GLU A 20 -4.95 -9.30 -3.59
CA GLU A 20 -5.19 -10.66 -4.14
C GLU A 20 -4.45 -10.89 -5.46
N GLU A 21 -4.52 -9.94 -6.40
CA GLU A 21 -4.05 -10.16 -7.77
C GLU A 21 -2.57 -9.81 -7.96
N GLN A 22 -2.04 -8.87 -7.17
CA GLN A 22 -0.70 -8.32 -7.40
C GLN A 22 0.26 -8.60 -6.24
N LEU A 23 -0.11 -8.23 -5.01
CA LEU A 23 0.84 -8.31 -3.90
C LEU A 23 1.09 -9.75 -3.46
N LEU A 24 0.04 -10.48 -3.09
CA LEU A 24 0.17 -11.81 -2.50
C LEU A 24 0.88 -12.82 -3.41
N PRO A 25 0.61 -12.88 -4.74
CA PRO A 25 1.32 -13.81 -5.63
C PRO A 25 2.82 -13.53 -5.76
N ALA A 26 3.26 -12.31 -5.45
CA ALA A 26 4.66 -11.91 -5.53
C ALA A 26 5.43 -12.15 -4.23
N LEU A 27 4.76 -12.53 -3.13
CA LEU A 27 5.37 -12.71 -1.82
C LEU A 27 5.71 -14.19 -1.53
N PRO A 28 6.87 -14.46 -0.89
CA PRO A 28 7.15 -15.77 -0.32
C PRO A 28 6.17 -16.14 0.80
N TYR A 29 5.92 -17.44 0.96
CA TYR A 29 5.18 -17.97 2.12
C TYR A 29 5.86 -17.57 3.45
N GLY A 30 5.06 -17.18 4.45
CA GLY A 30 5.54 -16.71 5.75
C GLY A 30 5.98 -15.25 5.77
N SER A 31 5.69 -14.47 4.71
CA SER A 31 5.96 -13.03 4.69
C SER A 31 5.04 -12.29 5.66
N VAL A 32 5.54 -11.20 6.24
CA VAL A 32 4.75 -10.27 7.07
C VAL A 32 4.43 -9.03 6.27
N ILE A 33 3.14 -8.74 6.11
CA ILE A 33 2.63 -7.55 5.45
C ILE A 33 2.36 -6.49 6.51
N ILE A 34 2.96 -5.31 6.34
CA ILE A 34 2.77 -4.16 7.24
C ILE A 34 1.88 -3.15 6.51
N CYS A 35 0.70 -2.89 7.04
CA CYS A 35 -0.23 -1.88 6.54
C CYS A 35 -0.31 -0.68 7.49
N ASP A 36 -0.59 0.48 6.94
CA ASP A 36 -1.03 1.65 7.69
C ASP A 36 -2.39 1.39 8.36
N ASN A 37 -2.70 2.22 9.35
CA ASN A 37 -3.84 2.01 10.24
C ASN A 37 -5.17 2.54 9.67
N ASP A 38 -5.22 2.91 8.39
CA ASP A 38 -6.39 3.52 7.76
C ASP A 38 -7.59 2.56 7.78
N PRO A 39 -8.82 3.04 8.11
CA PRO A 39 -10.04 2.25 8.06
C PRO A 39 -10.24 1.38 6.82
N PHE A 40 -9.80 1.78 5.62
CA PHE A 40 -10.03 0.95 4.42
C PHE A 40 -9.05 -0.24 4.28
N HIS A 41 -7.94 -0.27 5.03
CA HIS A 41 -7.05 -1.42 5.11
C HIS A 41 -7.52 -2.51 6.08
N LYS A 42 -8.64 -2.32 6.77
CA LYS A 42 -9.10 -3.22 7.85
C LYS A 42 -10.43 -3.89 7.56
N GLY A 43 -10.52 -5.20 7.67
CA GLY A 43 -11.75 -5.98 7.53
C GLY A 43 -12.05 -6.38 6.07
N GLY A 44 -13.30 -6.71 5.76
CA GLY A 44 -13.64 -7.27 4.44
C GLY A 44 -12.95 -8.61 4.23
N ARG A 45 -12.28 -8.79 3.08
CA ARG A 45 -11.54 -10.02 2.73
C ARG A 45 -10.05 -9.98 3.08
N ILE A 46 -9.54 -8.83 3.54
CA ILE A 46 -8.08 -8.58 3.66
C ILE A 46 -7.37 -9.64 4.50
N GLU A 47 -7.81 -9.84 5.75
CA GLU A 47 -7.18 -10.82 6.66
C GLU A 47 -7.28 -12.25 6.12
N ALA A 48 -8.44 -12.61 5.53
CA ALA A 48 -8.64 -13.92 4.95
C ALA A 48 -7.73 -14.18 3.75
N LEU A 49 -7.56 -13.19 2.85
CA LEU A 49 -6.66 -13.27 1.70
C LEU A 49 -5.21 -13.48 2.14
N ILE A 50 -4.76 -12.69 3.12
CA ILE A 50 -3.38 -12.76 3.63
C ILE A 50 -3.12 -14.11 4.30
N GLN A 51 -4.05 -14.58 5.14
CA GLN A 51 -3.93 -15.88 5.80
C GLN A 51 -3.94 -17.03 4.80
N GLN A 52 -4.78 -16.97 3.75
CA GLN A 52 -4.84 -17.99 2.69
C GLN A 52 -3.54 -18.05 1.89
N ALA A 53 -2.86 -16.92 1.70
CA ALA A 53 -1.53 -16.86 1.11
C ALA A 53 -0.40 -17.31 2.05
N GLY A 54 -0.72 -17.69 3.29
CA GLY A 54 0.26 -18.08 4.30
C GLY A 54 1.16 -16.94 4.75
N CYS A 55 0.64 -15.71 4.69
CA CYS A 55 1.31 -14.51 5.18
C CYS A 55 0.66 -14.03 6.48
N ASP A 56 1.37 -13.16 7.20
CA ASP A 56 0.87 -12.49 8.40
C ASP A 56 0.59 -11.01 8.12
N LEU A 57 -0.34 -10.41 8.89
CA LEU A 57 -0.70 -9.00 8.78
C LEU A 57 -0.39 -8.25 10.08
N LEU A 58 0.31 -7.13 9.97
CA LEU A 58 0.53 -6.16 11.04
C LEU A 58 0.06 -4.78 10.62
N TYR A 59 -0.62 -4.08 11.51
CA TYR A 59 -0.97 -2.67 11.32
C TYR A 59 0.01 -1.78 12.08
N LEU A 60 0.43 -0.68 11.45
CA LEU A 60 1.17 0.38 12.12
C LEU A 60 0.33 1.00 13.24
N LEU A 61 1.01 1.49 14.27
CA LEU A 61 0.35 2.24 15.34
C LEU A 61 -0.31 3.51 14.77
N PRO A 62 -1.43 3.96 15.36
CA PRO A 62 -2.07 5.21 14.95
C PRO A 62 -1.07 6.38 15.07
N ASP A 63 -0.98 7.18 14.00
CA ASP A 63 -0.17 8.41 13.91
C ASP A 63 1.29 8.25 14.37
N SER A 64 2.06 7.43 13.65
CA SER A 64 3.53 7.53 13.64
C SER A 64 3.95 8.45 12.48
N PRO A 65 4.07 9.78 12.69
CA PRO A 65 4.47 10.73 11.65
C PRO A 65 5.86 10.43 11.08
N ASP A 66 6.70 9.71 11.83
CA ASP A 66 8.04 9.29 11.41
C ASP A 66 8.03 8.14 10.38
N LEU A 67 6.94 7.37 10.30
CA LEU A 67 6.84 6.16 9.46
C LEU A 67 5.80 6.26 8.34
N ASN A 68 5.13 7.41 8.20
CA ASN A 68 4.24 7.69 7.08
C ASN A 68 4.56 9.07 6.47
N PRO A 69 5.55 9.16 5.54
CA PRO A 69 5.93 10.44 4.92
C PRO A 69 4.82 11.06 4.05
N ILE A 70 3.71 10.36 3.85
CA ILE A 70 2.52 10.86 3.12
C ILE A 70 1.77 11.92 3.95
N VAL A 71 1.94 11.94 5.28
CA VAL A 71 1.20 12.83 6.20
C VAL A 71 1.98 14.10 6.60
N GLY A 72 3.05 14.44 5.86
CA GLY A 72 3.77 15.70 6.01
C GLY A 72 3.21 16.80 5.10
N GLU A 73 2.47 17.75 5.68
CA GLU A 73 2.00 19.06 5.15
C GLU A 73 1.30 19.14 3.77
N ALA A 74 1.27 18.08 2.95
CA ALA A 74 0.87 18.14 1.54
C ALA A 74 -0.51 17.58 1.22
N PHE A 75 -1.21 16.91 2.15
CA PHE A 75 -2.50 16.29 1.85
C PHE A 75 -3.58 16.61 2.90
N PRO A 76 -4.69 17.27 2.52
CA PRO A 76 -5.85 17.37 3.39
C PRO A 76 -6.39 15.96 3.69
N LYS A 77 -6.87 15.76 4.94
CA LYS A 77 -7.50 14.51 5.38
C LYS A 77 -8.58 14.10 4.38
N GLY A 78 -8.45 12.91 3.79
CA GLY A 78 -9.37 12.37 2.78
C GLY A 78 -8.78 12.15 1.39
N THR A 79 -7.49 12.41 1.19
CA THR A 79 -6.78 12.12 -0.07
C THR A 79 -5.79 10.98 0.14
N SER A 80 -6.16 9.76 -0.24
CA SER A 80 -5.24 8.62 -0.38
C SER A 80 -4.46 8.76 -1.70
N GLY A 81 -3.49 9.67 -1.72
CA GLY A 81 -2.57 9.85 -2.82
C GLY A 81 -1.24 9.16 -2.51
N VAL A 82 -0.91 8.11 -3.25
CA VAL A 82 0.44 7.52 -3.22
C VAL A 82 1.26 8.23 -4.30
N ARG A 83 2.20 9.09 -3.90
CA ARG A 83 3.19 9.68 -4.81
C ARG A 83 4.58 9.16 -4.42
N PHE A 84 5.22 8.45 -5.35
CA PHE A 84 6.66 8.17 -5.29
C PHE A 84 7.33 9.06 -6.34
N GLU A 85 8.32 9.85 -5.95
CA GLU A 85 9.20 10.55 -6.91
C GLU A 85 10.35 9.62 -7.29
N GLU A 86 10.64 9.52 -8.59
CA GLU A 86 11.86 8.88 -9.07
C GLU A 86 13.07 9.77 -8.74
N PRO A 87 14.23 9.22 -8.31
CA PRO A 87 15.44 10.01 -8.23
C PRO A 87 15.92 10.35 -9.65
N ASP A 88 16.28 11.60 -9.86
CA ASP A 88 16.71 12.16 -11.14
C ASP A 88 17.64 11.20 -11.91
N ALA A 89 17.11 10.62 -13.00
CA ALA A 89 17.92 9.92 -13.98
C ALA A 89 18.78 10.97 -14.70
N LYS A 90 20.05 11.07 -14.28
CA LYS A 90 21.07 11.83 -15.00
C LYS A 90 21.07 11.39 -16.47
N THR A 91 20.89 12.37 -17.34
CA THR A 91 21.10 12.24 -18.78
C THR A 91 22.56 11.93 -19.04
N ASP A 92 22.86 10.70 -19.47
CA ASP A 92 24.09 10.43 -20.22
C ASP A 92 23.79 10.58 -21.71
N SER A 93 24.40 11.63 -22.26
CA SER A 93 24.29 12.07 -23.64
C SER A 93 24.85 11.05 -24.64
N ILE A 94 24.23 11.01 -25.82
CA ILE A 94 24.92 10.78 -27.11
C ILE A 94 24.99 12.13 -27.82
#